data_AF-A0A536Y3F1-F1
#
_entry.id   AF-A0A536Y3F1-F1
#
_cell.length_a   1.000
_cell.length_b   1.000
_cell.length_c   1.000
_cell.angle_alpha   90.00
_cell.angle_beta   90.00
_cell.angle_gamma   90.00
#
_symmetry.space_group_name_H-M   'P 1'
#
loop_
_entity.id
_entity.type
_entity.pdbx_description
1 polymer ?
#
loop_
_entity_poly.entity_id
_entity_poly.type
_entity_poly.pdbx_seq_one_letter_code
_entity_poly.pdbx_strand_id
1 'polypeptide(L)'
;MAMRLHHAVLLSAALAASAIADPAKSPGPGANALSAFFGSWAGSWKDGPKNGPRGTMTIGQTEEGRALLVYSFDTPKRRTLSSPDRVYGQSLATLADDGSLRATLSNNARVVYRLAEHGMLVGEYVRDDVRYEGRFERTENP
;
A
#
# COMPACT_ATOMS: atom_id res chain seq x y z
N MET A 1 55.10 40.82 -38.67
CA MET A 1 55.80 39.51 -38.74
C MET A 1 54.78 38.45 -38.37
N ALA A 2 54.57 37.50 -39.27
CA ALA A 2 53.48 36.52 -39.23
C ALA A 2 53.70 35.42 -38.19
N MET A 3 52.62 34.84 -37.66
CA MET A 3 52.36 33.40 -37.80
C MET A 3 50.92 33.06 -37.38
N ARG A 4 50.17 32.50 -38.34
CA ARG A 4 48.92 31.77 -38.15
C ARG A 4 49.24 30.40 -37.52
N LEU A 5 48.35 29.85 -36.70
CA LEU A 5 48.04 28.42 -36.82
C LEU A 5 46.62 28.10 -36.31
N HIS A 6 45.91 27.40 -37.20
CA HIS A 6 44.59 26.83 -37.05
C HIS A 6 44.56 25.74 -35.97
N HIS A 7 43.46 25.61 -35.24
CA HIS A 7 42.86 24.31 -34.91
C HIS A 7 41.34 24.50 -34.79
N ALA A 8 40.62 23.84 -35.70
CA ALA A 8 39.20 23.61 -35.60
C ALA A 8 38.98 22.32 -34.79
N VAL A 9 37.99 22.30 -33.89
CA VAL A 9 37.28 21.07 -33.51
C VAL A 9 35.79 21.40 -33.34
N LEU A 10 34.99 20.54 -33.95
CA LEU A 10 33.55 20.54 -34.08
C LEU A 10 32.82 20.02 -32.83
N LEU A 11 31.51 20.34 -32.79
CA LEU A 11 30.39 19.52 -32.31
C LEU A 11 30.30 19.15 -30.82
N SER A 12 29.26 19.64 -30.14
CA SER A 12 27.98 18.90 -30.02
C SER A 12 27.02 19.61 -29.06
N ALA A 13 25.77 19.72 -29.48
CA ALA A 13 24.66 20.15 -28.65
C ALA A 13 24.25 19.04 -27.66
N ALA A 14 23.90 19.42 -26.43
CA ALA A 14 23.07 18.61 -25.55
C ALA A 14 22.02 19.53 -24.90
N LEU A 15 20.79 19.36 -25.36
CA LEU A 15 19.59 19.90 -24.78
C LEU A 15 19.32 19.14 -23.47
N ALA A 16 19.58 19.76 -22.33
CA ALA A 16 19.09 19.28 -21.05
C ALA A 16 17.90 20.15 -20.64
N ALA A 17 16.70 19.74 -21.06
CA ALA A 17 15.48 20.18 -20.42
C ALA A 17 15.51 19.66 -18.98
N SER A 18 16.02 20.47 -18.06
CA SER A 18 15.83 20.23 -16.63
C SER A 18 14.35 20.50 -16.35
N ALA A 19 13.57 19.43 -16.25
CA ALA A 19 12.33 19.47 -15.52
C ALA A 19 12.66 19.97 -14.11
N ILE A 20 12.30 21.21 -13.84
CA ILE A 20 12.37 21.79 -12.50
C ILE A 20 11.28 21.05 -11.72
N ALA A 21 11.64 19.91 -11.14
CA ALA A 21 10.87 19.33 -10.05
C ALA A 21 10.89 20.39 -8.95
N ASP A 22 9.73 20.99 -8.68
CA ASP A 22 9.55 22.00 -7.65
C ASP A 22 9.96 21.39 -6.29
N PRO A 23 11.08 21.80 -5.69
CA PRO A 23 11.60 21.19 -4.46
C PRO A 23 10.81 21.64 -3.22
N ALA A 24 9.74 22.42 -3.37
CA ALA A 24 9.03 23.05 -2.26
C ALA A 24 7.78 22.31 -1.78
N LYS A 25 7.38 21.17 -2.38
CA LYS A 25 6.31 20.35 -1.81
C LYS A 25 6.91 19.26 -0.93
N SER A 26 7.36 19.65 0.27
CA SER A 26 7.54 18.66 1.34
C SER A 26 6.26 17.83 1.41
N PRO A 27 6.34 16.49 1.34
CA PRO A 27 5.16 15.67 1.60
C PRO A 27 4.61 16.12 2.95
N GLY A 28 3.38 16.62 2.97
CA GLY A 28 2.75 17.04 4.22
C GLY A 28 2.84 15.90 5.24
N PRO A 29 2.77 16.19 6.56
CA PRO A 29 3.00 15.19 7.59
C PRO A 29 2.20 13.87 7.40
N GLY A 30 1.03 13.92 6.75
CA GLY A 30 0.23 12.75 6.38
C GLY A 30 0.80 11.86 5.27
N ALA A 31 1.56 12.40 4.30
CA ALA A 31 2.17 11.60 3.24
C ALA A 31 3.32 10.72 3.74
N ASN A 32 4.05 11.18 4.77
CA ASN A 32 5.07 10.38 5.46
C ASN A 32 4.45 9.32 6.39
N ALA A 33 3.25 9.56 6.92
CA ALA A 33 2.54 8.58 7.73
C ALA A 33 1.89 7.47 6.88
N LEU A 34 1.39 7.81 5.68
CA LEU A 34 0.78 6.84 4.77
C LEU A 34 1.81 5.84 4.23
N SER A 35 3.04 6.27 3.99
CA SER A 35 4.11 5.40 3.46
C SER A 35 4.47 4.25 4.41
N ALA A 36 4.26 4.43 5.72
CA ALA A 36 4.50 3.38 6.70
C ALA A 36 3.60 2.14 6.50
N PHE A 37 2.44 2.31 5.84
CA PHE A 37 1.54 1.23 5.49
C PHE A 37 1.94 0.52 4.18
N PHE A 38 2.74 1.15 3.32
CA PHE A 38 3.04 0.61 2.00
C PHE A 38 3.86 -0.67 2.08
N GLY A 39 3.57 -1.61 1.19
CA GLY A 39 4.20 -2.92 1.13
C GLY A 39 3.21 -4.06 1.10
N SER A 40 3.72 -5.28 1.18
CA SER A 40 2.93 -6.51 1.22
C SER A 40 2.81 -7.04 2.63
N TRP A 41 1.63 -7.57 2.95
CA TRP A 41 1.21 -7.99 4.26
C TRP A 41 0.54 -9.36 4.14
N ALA A 42 0.83 -10.29 5.03
CA ALA A 42 0.17 -11.58 5.11
C ALA A 42 -0.27 -11.87 6.54
N GLY A 43 -1.45 -12.44 6.70
CA GLY A 43 -2.02 -12.59 8.03
C GLY A 43 -3.36 -13.28 8.08
N SER A 44 -4.05 -13.07 9.19
CA SER A 44 -5.34 -13.67 9.44
C SER A 44 -6.25 -12.77 10.25
N TRP A 45 -7.54 -12.89 9.98
CA TRP A 45 -8.62 -12.35 10.78
C TRP A 45 -9.01 -13.35 11.87
N LYS A 46 -9.51 -12.89 13.01
CA LYS A 46 -10.03 -13.70 14.13
C LYS A 46 -11.31 -13.08 14.68
N ASP A 47 -12.25 -13.92 15.06
CA ASP A 47 -13.48 -13.52 15.79
C ASP A 47 -13.44 -14.24 17.14
N GLY A 48 -12.97 -13.53 18.16
CA GLY A 48 -12.69 -14.09 19.48
C GLY A 48 -11.78 -15.33 19.40
N PRO A 49 -12.21 -16.52 19.88
CA PRO A 49 -11.41 -17.74 19.84
C PRO A 49 -11.38 -18.41 18.46
N LYS A 50 -12.19 -17.95 17.49
CA LYS A 50 -12.30 -18.58 16.17
C LYS A 50 -11.27 -17.99 15.21
N ASN A 51 -10.56 -18.87 14.51
CA ASN A 51 -9.75 -18.48 13.37
C ASN A 51 -10.68 -18.02 12.24
N GLY A 52 -10.51 -16.79 11.79
CA GLY A 52 -11.18 -16.21 10.64
C GLY A 52 -10.38 -16.41 9.34
N PRO A 53 -10.78 -15.70 8.27
CA PRO A 53 -10.12 -15.80 6.97
C PRO A 53 -8.63 -15.44 7.04
N ARG A 54 -7.80 -16.22 6.36
CA ARG A 54 -6.38 -15.89 6.12
C ARG A 54 -6.26 -15.11 4.82
N GLY A 55 -5.26 -14.27 4.69
CA GLY A 55 -5.11 -13.50 3.47
C GLY A 55 -3.82 -12.73 3.33
N THR A 56 -3.65 -12.19 2.13
CA THR A 56 -2.57 -11.28 1.77
C THR A 56 -3.14 -9.94 1.33
N MET A 57 -2.36 -8.89 1.51
CA MET A 57 -2.71 -7.55 1.08
C MET A 57 -1.46 -6.78 0.67
N THR A 58 -1.53 -6.07 -0.45
CA THR A 58 -0.53 -5.08 -0.86
C THR A 58 -1.15 -3.70 -0.74
N ILE A 59 -0.44 -2.80 -0.09
CA ILE A 59 -0.83 -1.40 0.06
C ILE A 59 0.16 -0.56 -0.74
N GLY A 60 -0.34 0.20 -1.70
CA GLY A 60 0.46 1.05 -2.59
C GLY A 60 -0.02 2.49 -2.61
N GLN A 61 0.81 3.38 -3.15
CA GLN A 61 0.48 4.79 -3.32
C GLN A 61 -0.46 5.02 -4.51
N THR A 62 -1.31 6.04 -4.40
CA THR A 62 -2.04 6.63 -5.53
C THR A 62 -1.67 8.10 -5.68
N GLU A 63 -1.97 8.70 -6.84
CA GLU A 63 -1.64 10.10 -7.14
C GLU A 63 -2.39 11.11 -6.23
N GLU A 64 -3.49 10.69 -5.62
CA GLU A 64 -4.41 11.56 -4.86
C GLU A 64 -4.17 11.58 -3.33
N GLY A 65 -3.02 11.09 -2.85
CA GLY A 65 -2.76 10.98 -1.42
C GLY A 65 -3.61 9.91 -0.71
N ARG A 66 -4.18 8.98 -1.48
CA ARG A 66 -4.87 7.78 -0.99
C ARG A 66 -3.96 6.57 -1.17
N ALA A 67 -4.29 5.47 -0.49
CA ALA A 67 -3.65 4.18 -0.74
C ALA A 67 -4.55 3.27 -1.58
N LEU A 68 -3.94 2.49 -2.47
CA LEU A 68 -4.59 1.37 -3.13
C LEU A 68 -4.33 0.12 -2.31
N LEU A 69 -5.39 -0.55 -1.87
CA LEU A 69 -5.35 -1.83 -1.21
C LEU A 69 -5.73 -2.89 -2.22
N VAL A 70 -4.82 -3.81 -2.51
CA VAL A 70 -5.08 -5.03 -3.28
C VAL A 70 -5.02 -6.19 -2.31
N TYR A 71 -6.07 -7.00 -2.20
CA TYR A 71 -6.17 -8.02 -1.15
C TYR A 71 -6.72 -9.34 -1.68
N SER A 72 -6.35 -10.40 -0.97
CA SER A 72 -6.94 -11.72 -1.13
C SER A 72 -7.24 -12.35 0.23
N PHE A 73 -8.42 -12.94 0.40
CA PHE A 73 -8.81 -13.64 1.63
C PHE A 73 -9.41 -15.00 1.33
N ASP A 74 -9.02 -16.01 2.09
CA ASP A 74 -9.55 -17.37 2.04
C ASP A 74 -10.87 -17.41 2.80
N THR A 75 -11.97 -17.77 2.14
CA THR A 75 -13.26 -17.92 2.84
C THR A 75 -13.33 -19.26 3.58
N PRO A 76 -13.81 -19.29 4.84
CA PRO A 76 -13.94 -20.53 5.58
C PRO A 76 -15.02 -21.42 4.95
N LYS A 77 -14.64 -22.64 4.54
CA LYS A 77 -15.55 -23.60 3.90
C LYS A 77 -16.68 -24.01 4.85
N ARG A 78 -17.91 -24.04 4.34
CA ARG A 78 -18.97 -24.89 4.92
C ARG A 78 -18.87 -26.30 4.32
N ARG A 79 -18.20 -27.20 5.04
CA ARG A 79 -18.39 -28.68 4.98
C ARG A 79 -18.09 -29.48 3.69
N THR A 80 -17.51 -28.93 2.62
CA THR A 80 -17.14 -29.73 1.41
C THR A 80 -15.63 -29.76 1.13
N LEU A 81 -15.15 -30.89 0.61
CA LEU A 81 -13.73 -31.27 0.47
C LEU A 81 -12.93 -30.52 -0.61
N SER A 82 -13.51 -29.56 -1.35
CA SER A 82 -12.84 -28.80 -2.42
C SER A 82 -12.16 -27.54 -1.91
N SER A 83 -10.94 -27.21 -2.37
CA SER A 83 -10.07 -26.07 -1.98
C SER A 83 -10.80 -24.76 -1.57
N PRO A 84 -10.33 -23.99 -0.55
CA PRO A 84 -11.03 -22.79 -0.10
C PRO A 84 -11.16 -21.76 -1.23
N ASP A 85 -12.35 -21.16 -1.36
CA ASP A 85 -12.56 -20.10 -2.34
C ASP A 85 -11.82 -18.85 -1.86
N ARG A 86 -10.87 -18.39 -2.68
CA ARG A 86 -10.11 -17.18 -2.45
C ARG A 86 -10.82 -16.00 -3.12
N VAL A 87 -11.21 -15.03 -2.30
CA VAL A 87 -11.79 -13.77 -2.78
C VAL A 87 -10.67 -12.78 -3.02
N TYR A 88 -10.67 -12.14 -4.17
CA TYR A 88 -9.75 -11.07 -4.52
C TYR A 88 -10.51 -9.75 -4.64
N GLY A 89 -9.86 -8.65 -4.29
CA GLY A 89 -10.44 -7.34 -4.47
C GLY A 89 -9.40 -6.23 -4.41
N GLN A 90 -9.86 -5.05 -4.80
CA GLN A 90 -9.11 -3.82 -4.63
C GLN A 90 -10.01 -2.73 -4.07
N SER A 91 -9.45 -1.83 -3.26
CA SER A 91 -10.19 -0.74 -2.64
C SER A 91 -9.27 0.45 -2.39
N LEU A 92 -9.82 1.66 -2.47
CA LEU A 92 -9.10 2.85 -2.04
C LEU A 92 -9.23 2.99 -0.52
N ALA A 93 -8.11 3.33 0.12
CA ALA A 93 -8.07 3.66 1.52
C ALA A 93 -7.60 5.09 1.75
N THR A 94 -8.04 5.64 2.87
CA THR A 94 -7.69 6.99 3.30
C THR A 94 -7.07 6.93 4.68
N LEU A 95 -5.98 7.66 4.86
CA LEU A 95 -5.39 7.87 6.18
C LEU A 95 -6.26 8.85 6.96
N ALA A 96 -6.72 8.43 8.14
CA ALA A 96 -7.46 9.28 9.06
C ALA A 96 -6.50 9.97 10.05
N ASP A 97 -6.99 11.01 10.71
CA ASP A 97 -6.21 11.82 11.66
C ASP A 97 -5.72 11.03 12.89
N ASP A 98 -6.38 9.91 13.21
CA ASP A 98 -5.96 8.99 14.28
C ASP A 98 -4.82 8.03 13.86
N GLY A 99 -4.22 8.27 12.68
CA GLY A 99 -3.17 7.44 12.12
C GLY A 99 -3.66 6.08 11.60
N SER A 100 -4.98 5.86 11.53
CA SER A 100 -5.54 4.63 10.97
C SER A 100 -5.79 4.74 9.47
N LEU A 101 -5.57 3.63 8.75
CA LEU A 101 -5.89 3.51 7.34
C LEU A 101 -7.26 2.85 7.19
N ARG A 102 -8.23 3.57 6.60
CA ARG A 102 -9.64 3.16 6.53
C ARG A 102 -10.07 2.90 5.10
N ALA A 103 -10.80 1.80 4.86
CA ALA A 103 -11.36 1.47 3.55
C ALA A 103 -12.71 0.76 3.66
N THR A 104 -13.45 0.76 2.55
CA THR A 104 -14.60 -0.13 2.35
C THR A 104 -14.24 -1.13 1.25
N LEU A 105 -14.33 -2.41 1.57
CA LEU A 105 -13.99 -3.51 0.66
C LEU A 105 -15.12 -3.79 -0.34
N SER A 106 -14.84 -4.57 -1.39
CA SER A 106 -15.80 -4.91 -2.46
C SER A 106 -17.02 -5.70 -1.96
N ASN A 107 -16.89 -6.35 -0.79
CA ASN A 107 -17.97 -7.06 -0.12
C ASN A 107 -18.70 -6.20 0.94
N ASN A 108 -18.56 -4.87 0.86
CA ASN A 108 -19.10 -3.87 1.78
C ASN A 108 -18.56 -3.95 3.23
N ALA A 109 -17.53 -4.74 3.49
CA ALA A 109 -16.88 -4.73 4.79
C ALA A 109 -16.11 -3.42 5.02
N ARG A 110 -16.22 -2.86 6.22
CA ARG A 110 -15.40 -1.74 6.66
C ARG A 110 -14.13 -2.28 7.28
N VAL A 111 -12.99 -1.75 6.87
CA VAL A 111 -11.70 -2.09 7.47
C VAL A 111 -11.00 -0.86 8.03
N VAL A 112 -10.38 -1.04 9.18
CA VAL A 112 -9.54 -0.04 9.84
C VAL A 112 -8.22 -0.70 10.19
N TYR A 113 -7.13 -0.25 9.59
CA TYR A 113 -5.79 -0.75 9.88
C TYR A 113 -4.97 0.26 10.68
N ARG A 114 -4.11 -0.25 11.57
CA ARG A 114 -3.13 0.53 12.32
C ARG A 114 -1.80 -0.21 12.32
N LEU A 115 -0.71 0.54 12.34
CA LEU A 115 0.61 -0.03 12.59
C LEU A 115 0.81 -0.16 14.09
N ALA A 116 1.14 -1.37 14.54
CA ALA A 116 1.59 -1.60 15.90
C ALA A 116 3.10 -1.35 16.02
N GLU A 117 3.58 -1.13 17.24
CA GLU A 117 4.97 -0.75 17.54
C GLU A 117 6.04 -1.72 17.01
N HIS A 118 5.66 -2.96 16.71
CA HIS A 118 6.57 -4.02 16.23
C HIS A 118 6.55 -4.19 14.70
N GLY A 119 6.08 -3.18 13.96
CA GLY A 119 5.99 -3.24 12.49
C GLY A 119 4.88 -4.15 11.94
N MET A 120 3.98 -4.59 12.82
CA MET A 120 2.80 -5.39 12.49
C MET A 120 1.65 -4.50 12.04
N LEU A 121 0.87 -4.96 11.06
CA LEU A 121 -0.39 -4.32 10.71
C LEU A 121 -1.52 -5.02 11.47
N VAL A 122 -2.20 -4.28 12.32
CA VAL A 122 -3.41 -4.75 13.01
C VAL A 122 -4.64 -4.15 12.35
N GLY A 123 -5.68 -4.95 12.20
CA GLY A 123 -6.89 -4.57 11.48
C GLY A 123 -8.14 -4.81 12.32
N GLU A 124 -9.16 -4.03 12.06
CA GLU A 124 -10.54 -4.37 12.39
C GLU A 124 -11.29 -4.53 11.08
N TYR A 125 -12.05 -5.61 10.93
CA TYR A 125 -12.94 -5.88 9.82
C TYR A 125 -14.36 -5.99 10.37
N VAL A 126 -15.29 -5.22 9.83
CA VAL A 126 -16.70 -5.23 10.24
C VAL A 126 -17.59 -5.43 9.03
N ARG A 127 -18.45 -6.44 9.08
CA ARG A 127 -19.47 -6.72 8.07
C ARG A 127 -20.69 -7.38 8.73
N ASP A 128 -21.89 -6.90 8.41
CA ASP A 128 -23.15 -7.51 8.84
C ASP A 128 -23.18 -7.80 10.36
N ASP A 129 -22.75 -6.81 11.16
CA ASP A 129 -22.57 -6.87 12.63
C ASP A 129 -21.54 -7.87 13.17
N VAL A 130 -20.84 -8.58 12.29
CA VAL A 130 -19.70 -9.44 12.65
C VAL A 130 -18.42 -8.62 12.60
N ARG A 131 -17.66 -8.67 13.70
CA ARG A 131 -16.37 -8.01 13.84
C ARG A 131 -15.25 -9.04 13.93
N TYR A 132 -14.20 -8.82 13.16
CA TYR A 132 -12.96 -9.59 13.22
C TYR A 132 -11.77 -8.68 13.52
N GLU A 133 -10.82 -9.20 14.26
CA GLU A 133 -9.51 -8.59 14.49
C GLU A 133 -8.46 -9.26 13.60
N GLY A 134 -7.73 -8.46 12.86
CA GLY A 134 -6.70 -8.88 11.92
C GLY A 134 -5.31 -8.64 12.47
N ARG A 135 -4.40 -9.55 12.18
CA ARG A 135 -2.96 -9.37 12.40
C ARG A 135 -2.23 -9.81 11.15
N PHE A 136 -1.40 -8.92 10.61
CA PHE A 136 -0.65 -9.13 9.39
C PHE A 136 0.81 -8.76 9.59
N GLU A 137 1.66 -9.69 9.19
CA GLU A 137 3.10 -9.53 9.12
C GLU A 137 3.46 -8.95 7.77
N ARG A 138 4.44 -8.05 7.76
CA ARG A 138 5.01 -7.53 6.53
C ARG A 138 5.75 -8.66 5.85
N THR A 139 5.32 -9.03 4.65
CA THR A 139 6.04 -9.96 3.81
C THR A 139 6.91 -9.12 2.89
N GLU A 140 8.17 -8.96 3.23
CA GLU A 140 9.15 -8.43 2.28
C GLU A 140 9.15 -9.36 1.06
N ASN A 141 8.79 -8.83 -0.10
CA ASN A 141 9.16 -9.48 -1.33
C ASN A 141 10.62 -9.03 -1.58
N PRO A 142 11.61 -9.92 -1.50
CA PRO A 142 13.01 -9.57 -1.76
C PRO A 142 13.22 -9.04 -3.18
#